data_AF-A0AAJ4AEX0-F1
#
_entry.id   AF-A0AAJ4AEX0-F1
#
_cell.length_a   1.000
_cell.length_b   1.000
_cell.length_c   1.000
_cell.angle_alpha   90.00
_cell.angle_beta   90.00
_cell.angle_gamma   90.00
#
_symmetry.space_group_name_H-M   'P 1'
#
loop_
_entity.id
_entity.type
_entity.pdbx_description
1 polymer ?
#
loop_
_entity_poly.entity_id
_entity_poly.type
_entity_poly.pdbx_seq_one_letter_code
_entity_poly.pdbx_strand_id
1 'polypeptide(L)'
;MDNQLKPNQITQEDPFTQSVTLLGFLRDRLVEAADCLETGIDITKNAGLTTSDLERQIADCRFFAEEAGNFLSTVSMETRQAK
;
A
#
# COMPACT_ATOMS: atom_id res chain seq x y z
N MET A 1 -6.81 -39.39 30.66
CA MET A 1 -5.66 -39.25 29.74
C MET A 1 -6.14 -39.94 28.48
N ASP A 2 -6.61 -39.23 27.46
CA ASP A 2 -5.81 -38.33 26.64
C ASP A 2 -6.61 -37.12 26.15
N ASN A 3 -6.21 -35.94 26.62
CA ASN A 3 -6.67 -34.67 26.09
C ASN A 3 -5.76 -34.27 24.94
N GLN A 4 -6.02 -34.79 23.74
CA GLN A 4 -5.35 -34.26 22.55
C GLN A 4 -6.03 -32.94 22.17
N LEU A 5 -5.50 -31.84 22.69
CA LEU A 5 -5.72 -30.54 22.07
C LEU A 5 -5.25 -30.65 20.61
N LYS A 6 -6.19 -30.55 19.68
CA LYS A 6 -5.85 -30.32 18.28
C LYS A 6 -5.00 -29.05 18.22
N PRO A 7 -3.83 -29.07 17.56
CA PRO A 7 -3.07 -27.85 17.36
C PRO A 7 -3.98 -26.86 16.64
N ASN A 8 -4.12 -25.69 17.25
CA ASN A 8 -4.86 -24.55 16.74
C ASN A 8 -4.42 -24.32 15.29
N GLN A 9 -5.24 -24.71 14.32
CA GLN A 9 -5.02 -24.39 12.92
C GLN A 9 -5.33 -22.90 12.77
N ILE A 10 -4.38 -22.06 13.20
CA ILE A 10 -4.28 -20.71 12.70
C ILE A 10 -4.04 -20.93 11.20
N THR A 11 -5.10 -20.77 10.42
CA THR A 11 -5.04 -20.76 8.96
C THR A 11 -4.02 -19.71 8.56
N GLN A 12 -2.78 -20.13 8.30
CA GLN A 12 -1.83 -19.28 7.60
C GLN A 12 -2.48 -18.97 6.26
N GLU A 13 -2.87 -17.71 6.06
CA GLU A 13 -3.29 -17.23 4.74
C GLU A 13 -2.22 -17.63 3.73
N ASP A 14 -2.63 -18.03 2.52
CA ASP A 14 -1.68 -18.42 1.50
C ASP A 14 -0.71 -17.24 1.20
N PRO A 15 0.56 -17.53 0.84
CA PRO A 15 1.54 -16.47 0.61
C PRO A 15 1.13 -15.41 -0.41
N PHE A 16 0.24 -15.77 -1.35
CA PHE A 16 -0.28 -14.83 -2.34
C PHE A 16 -1.25 -13.83 -1.69
N THR A 17 -2.21 -14.29 -0.88
CA THR A 17 -3.12 -13.41 -0.11
C THR A 17 -2.34 -12.47 0.81
N GLN A 18 -1.29 -12.96 1.48
CA GLN A 18 -0.43 -12.11 2.31
C GLN A 18 0.30 -11.02 1.49
N SER A 19 0.79 -11.38 0.29
CA SER A 19 1.49 -10.45 -0.60
C SER A 19 0.56 -9.37 -1.14
N VAL A 20 -0.67 -9.74 -1.53
CA VAL A 20 -1.71 -8.82 -1.99
C VAL A 20 -2.09 -7.85 -0.87
N THR A 21 -2.27 -8.34 0.35
CA THR A 21 -2.57 -7.51 1.53
C THR A 21 -1.44 -6.54 1.82
N LEU A 22 -0.19 -7.01 1.83
CA LEU A 22 0.98 -6.14 2.03
C LEU A 22 1.07 -5.05 0.97
N LEU A 23 0.86 -5.37 -0.31
CA LEU A 23 0.85 -4.39 -1.39
C LEU A 23 -0.25 -3.34 -1.21
N GLY A 24 -1.42 -3.74 -0.71
CA GLY A 24 -2.51 -2.83 -0.32
C GLY A 24 -2.07 -1.85 0.77
N PHE A 25 -1.43 -2.32 1.83
CA PHE A 25 -0.91 -1.44 2.88
C PHE A 25 0.18 -0.48 2.38
N LEU A 26 1.07 -0.96 1.51
CA LEU A 26 2.13 -0.13 0.93
C LEU A 26 1.54 0.97 0.03
N ARG A 27 0.55 0.65 -0.80
CA ARG A 27 -0.20 1.63 -1.59
C ARG A 27 -0.77 2.73 -0.70
N ASP A 28 -1.50 2.34 0.34
CA ASP A 28 -2.17 3.31 1.23
C ASP A 28 -1.14 4.22 1.93
N ARG A 29 0.03 3.68 2.29
CA ARG A 29 1.13 4.46 2.87
C ARG A 29 1.77 5.43 1.88
N LEU A 30 1.88 5.06 0.61
CA LEU A 30 2.35 5.98 -0.43
C LEU A 30 1.38 7.14 -0.64
N VAL A 31 0.07 6.88 -0.61
CA VAL A 31 -0.96 7.93 -0.66
C VAL A 31 -0.85 8.87 0.54
N GLU A 32 -0.80 8.32 1.76
CA GLU A 32 -0.66 9.11 2.99
C GLU A 32 0.62 9.94 2.99
N ALA A 33 1.74 9.37 2.53
CA ALA A 33 3.01 10.07 2.41
C ALA A 33 2.90 11.24 1.43
N ALA A 34 2.31 11.03 0.24
CA ALA A 34 2.12 12.10 -0.73
C ALA A 34 1.25 13.24 -0.16
N ASP A 35 0.12 12.92 0.48
CA ASP A 35 -0.77 13.92 1.11
C ASP A 35 -0.04 14.75 2.19
N CYS A 36 0.77 14.07 3.01
CA CYS A 36 1.59 14.73 4.04
C CYS A 36 2.62 15.68 3.44
N LEU A 37 3.33 15.24 2.38
CA LEU A 37 4.35 16.04 1.71
C LEU A 37 3.73 17.25 1.00
N GLU A 38 2.58 17.08 0.34
CA GLU A 38 1.83 18.15 -0.31
C GLU A 38 1.46 19.26 0.69
N THR A 39 1.03 18.89 1.90
CA THR A 39 0.70 19.86 2.96
C THR A 39 1.92 20.72 3.36
N GLY A 40 3.13 20.16 3.27
CA GLY A 40 4.38 20.86 3.61
C GLY A 40 4.94 21.76 2.50
N ILE A 41 4.46 21.63 1.26
CA ILE A 41 4.99 22.38 0.09
C ILE A 41 4.81 23.88 0.28
N ASP A 42 3.61 24.33 0.62
CA ASP A 42 3.30 25.75 0.68
C ASP A 42 4.09 26.46 1.78
N ILE A 43 4.26 25.79 2.92
CA ILE A 43 5.10 26.28 4.02
C ILE A 43 6.55 26.43 3.56
N THR A 44 7.08 25.44 2.86
CA THR A 44 8.47 25.42 2.37
C THR A 44 8.72 26.51 1.32
N LYS A 45 7.79 26.67 0.37
CA LYS A 45 7.85 27.75 -0.63
C LYS A 45 7.77 29.13 0.01
N ASN A 46 6.88 29.31 0.99
CA ASN A 46 6.73 30.57 1.71
C ASN A 46 7.97 30.94 2.55
N ALA A 47 8.77 29.96 2.94
CA ALA A 47 10.07 30.17 3.58
C ALA A 47 11.20 30.52 2.59
N GLY A 48 10.91 30.62 1.28
CA GLY A 48 11.89 30.90 0.23
C GLY A 48 12.78 29.70 -0.13
N LEU A 49 12.39 28.49 0.27
CA LEU A 49 13.12 27.26 0.00
C LEU A 49 12.60 26.56 -1.26
N THR A 50 13.47 25.78 -1.90
CA THR A 50 13.09 24.94 -3.04
C THR A 50 12.33 23.69 -2.59
N THR A 51 11.38 23.25 -3.42
CA THR A 51 10.56 22.04 -3.20
C THR A 51 10.76 20.99 -4.30
N SER A 52 11.72 21.14 -5.21
CA SER A 52 11.83 20.26 -6.38
C SER A 52 11.98 18.77 -6.02
N ASP A 53 12.77 18.43 -5.01
CA ASP A 53 12.91 17.04 -4.55
C ASP A 53 11.64 16.52 -3.86
N LEU A 54 10.89 17.41 -3.21
CA LEU A 54 9.62 17.09 -2.55
C LEU A 54 8.53 16.81 -3.59
N GLU A 55 8.43 17.67 -4.59
CA GLU A 55 7.50 17.53 -5.72
C GLU A 55 7.78 16.25 -6.52
N ARG A 56 9.05 15.91 -6.76
CA ARG A 56 9.42 14.62 -7.36
C ARG A 56 8.99 13.44 -6.49
N GLN A 57 9.27 13.47 -5.19
CA GLN A 57 8.86 12.39 -4.27
C GLN A 57 7.34 12.20 -4.21
N ILE A 58 6.57 13.28 -4.24
CA ILE A 58 5.10 13.21 -4.33
C ILE A 58 4.69 12.53 -5.63
N ALA A 59 5.25 12.95 -6.76
CA ALA A 59 4.95 12.34 -8.05
C ALA A 59 5.28 10.83 -8.05
N ASP A 60 6.43 10.43 -7.51
CA ASP A 60 6.82 9.03 -7.39
C ASP A 60 5.85 8.24 -6.49
N CYS A 61 5.46 8.80 -5.34
CA CYS A 61 4.49 8.16 -4.43
C CYS A 61 3.14 7.92 -5.12
N ARG A 62 2.63 8.94 -5.83
CA ARG A 62 1.36 8.83 -6.56
C ARG A 62 1.44 7.80 -7.67
N PHE A 63 2.51 7.81 -8.45
CA PHE A 63 2.73 6.85 -9.53
C PHE A 63 2.73 5.40 -9.00
N PHE A 64 3.52 5.10 -7.98
CA PHE A 64 3.58 3.73 -7.45
C PHE A 64 2.29 3.30 -6.73
N ALA A 65 1.57 4.25 -6.11
CA ALA A 65 0.25 3.96 -5.55
C ALA A 65 -0.78 3.62 -6.64
N GLU A 66 -0.75 4.32 -7.76
CA GLU A 66 -1.59 4.03 -8.92
C GLU A 66 -1.28 2.63 -9.50
N GLU A 67 0.01 2.33 -9.73
CA GLU A 67 0.43 1.02 -10.24
C GLU A 67 0.03 -0.13 -9.29
N ALA A 68 0.20 0.06 -7.98
CA ALA A 68 -0.27 -0.89 -6.99
C ALA A 68 -1.81 -1.05 -7.03
N GLY A 69 -2.54 0.05 -7.20
CA GLY A 69 -4.00 0.03 -7.36
C GLY A 69 -4.45 -0.75 -8.60
N ASN A 70 -3.79 -0.52 -9.75
CA ASN A 70 -4.06 -1.22 -11.01
C ASN A 70 -3.82 -2.73 -10.87
N PHE A 71 -2.71 -3.13 -10.25
CA PHE A 71 -2.41 -4.53 -9.98
C PHE A 71 -3.45 -5.18 -9.07
N LEU A 72 -3.78 -4.55 -7.93
CA LEU A 72 -4.76 -5.08 -6.97
C LEU A 72 -6.16 -5.22 -7.58
N SER A 73 -6.55 -4.27 -8.43
CA SER A 73 -7.81 -4.33 -9.18
C SER A 73 -7.85 -5.55 -10.12
N THR A 74 -6.76 -5.76 -10.86
CA THR A 74 -6.61 -6.88 -11.80
C THR A 74 -6.72 -8.22 -11.06
N VAL A 75 -5.97 -8.39 -9.97
CA VAL A 75 -6.02 -9.59 -9.12
C VAL A 75 -7.44 -9.84 -8.57
N SER A 76 -8.13 -8.78 -8.14
CA SER A 76 -9.50 -8.88 -7.63
C SER A 76 -10.51 -9.30 -8.69
N MET A 77 -10.32 -8.89 -9.95
CA MET A 77 -11.17 -9.30 -11.07
C MET A 77 -10.93 -10.76 -11.46
N GLU A 78 -9.67 -11.18 -11.57
CA GLU A 78 -9.32 -12.57 -11.90
C GLU A 78 -9.83 -13.56 -10.84
N THR A 79 -9.70 -13.22 -9.56
CA THR A 79 -10.19 -14.05 -8.45
C THR A 79 -11.72 -14.21 -8.46
N ARG A 80 -12.45 -13.21 -8.98
CA ARG A 80 -13.92 -13.27 -9.11
C ARG A 80 -14.39 -14.08 -10.31
N GLN A 81 -13.59 -14.18 -11.37
CA GLN A 81 -13.91 -14.96 -12.56
C GLN A 81 -13.57 -16.46 -12.42
N ALA A 82 -12.67 -16.80 -11.49
CA ALA A 82 -12.25 -18.18 -11.21
C ALA A 82 -13.19 -18.94 -10.23
N LYS A 83 -14.25 -18.30 -9.72
CA LYS A 83 -15.26 -18.89 -8.83
C LYS A 83 -16.57 -19.09 -9.56
#